data_AF-A0A6L7MZV1-F1
#
_entry.id   AF-A0A6L7MZV1-F1
#
_cell.length_a   1.000
_cell.length_b   1.000
_cell.length_c   1.000
_cell.angle_alpha   90.00
_cell.angle_beta   90.00
_cell.angle_gamma   90.00
#
_symmetry.space_group_name_H-M   'P 1'
#
loop_
_entity.id
_entity.type
_entity.pdbx_description
1 polymer ?
#
loop_
_entity_poly.entity_id
_entity_poly.type
_entity_poly.pdbx_seq_one_letter_code
_entity_poly.pdbx_strand_id
1 'polypeptide(L)'
;MKFPPLTRGQILRRYQRFLADVELPGGVVVTAHCPNTGSMSGCWEPGAPAEISASDNPKRKLKWTLERVEIRLVELYRLNTTG
;
A
#
# COMPACT_ATOMS: atom_id res chain seq x y z
N MET A 1 11.79 7.64 -12.41
CA MET A 1 11.57 8.35 -11.12
C MET A 1 12.36 7.64 -10.03
N LYS A 2 13.02 8.38 -9.13
CA LYS A 2 13.74 7.84 -7.98
C LYS A 2 12.92 8.10 -6.73
N PHE A 3 12.50 7.04 -6.04
CA PHE A 3 11.81 7.18 -4.76
C PHE A 3 12.84 7.55 -3.66
N PRO A 4 12.43 8.29 -2.62
CA PRO A 4 13.20 8.37 -1.37
C PRO A 4 13.32 6.97 -0.72
N PRO A 5 14.11 6.81 0.35
CA PRO A 5 14.17 5.55 1.09
C PRO A 5 12.79 5.03 1.44
N LEU A 6 12.53 3.77 1.08
CA LEU A 6 11.23 3.12 1.29
C LEU A 6 11.27 2.28 2.56
N THR A 7 10.22 2.38 3.35
CA THR A 7 9.95 1.53 4.51
C THR A 7 8.90 0.51 4.12
N ARG A 8 9.18 -0.78 4.37
CA ARG A 8 8.24 -1.88 4.11
C ARG A 8 7.28 -2.06 5.28
N GLY A 9 6.05 -2.44 4.96
CA GLY A 9 5.01 -2.78 5.91
C GLY A 9 3.88 -3.57 5.26
N GLN A 10 2.74 -3.68 5.94
CA GLN A 10 1.53 -4.30 5.41
C GLN A 10 0.38 -3.29 5.44
N ILE A 11 -0.32 -3.12 4.32
CA ILE A 11 -1.49 -2.23 4.30
C ILE A 11 -2.66 -2.91 5.02
N LEU A 12 -3.24 -2.24 6.02
CA LEU A 12 -4.38 -2.78 6.77
C LEU A 12 -5.70 -2.34 6.15
N ARG A 13 -5.78 -1.07 5.74
CA ARG A 13 -6.97 -0.48 5.12
C ARG A 13 -6.62 0.77 4.32
N ARG A 14 -7.45 1.07 3.32
CA ARG A 14 -7.50 2.36 2.63
C ARG A 14 -8.88 2.98 2.79
N TYR A 15 -8.94 4.27 3.11
CA TYR A 15 -10.19 4.98 3.35
C TYR A 15 -10.08 6.46 2.97
N GLN A 16 -11.22 7.12 2.78
CA GLN A 16 -11.32 8.52 2.35
C GLN A 16 -10.47 8.84 1.10
N ARG A 17 -10.20 7.84 0.25
CA ARG A 17 -9.35 7.85 -0.96
C ARG A 17 -7.86 8.19 -0.73
N PHE A 18 -7.54 9.00 0.27
CA PHE A 18 -6.20 9.55 0.47
C PHE A 18 -5.48 9.05 1.72
N LEU A 19 -6.11 8.16 2.48
CA LEU A 19 -5.56 7.62 3.73
C LEU A 19 -5.39 6.12 3.60
N ALA A 20 -4.24 5.62 4.06
CA ALA A 20 -3.96 4.21 4.20
C ALA A 20 -3.28 3.96 5.54
N ASP A 21 -3.76 3.00 6.31
CA ASP A 21 -3.04 2.55 7.50
C ASP A 21 -2.12 1.40 7.12
N VAL A 22 -0.86 1.49 7.54
CA VAL A 22 0.20 0.53 7.25
C VAL A 22 0.85 0.09 8.55
N GLU A 23 0.91 -1.21 8.78
CA GLU A 23 1.65 -1.79 9.90
C GLU A 23 3.12 -1.99 9.52
N LEU A 24 4.02 -1.46 10.33
CA LEU A 24 5.47 -1.56 10.18
C LEU A 24 6.03 -2.77 10.94
N PRO A 25 7.27 -3.21 10.66
CA PRO A 25 7.96 -4.18 11.48
C PRO A 25 7.95 -3.78 12.95
N GLY A 26 7.54 -4.70 13.83
CA GLY A 26 7.35 -4.44 15.26
C GLY A 26 5.93 -4.00 15.66
N GLY A 27 4.98 -3.98 14.73
CA GLY A 27 3.55 -3.79 15.02
C GLY A 27 3.10 -2.34 15.12
N VAL A 28 3.97 -1.38 14.79
CA VAL A 28 3.62 0.05 14.80
C VAL A 28 2.76 0.36 13.58
N VAL A 29 1.54 0.84 13.80
CA VAL A 29 0.65 1.29 12.73
C VAL A 29 0.82 2.77 12.47
N VAL A 30 1.01 3.14 11.20
CA VAL A 30 1.09 4.53 10.75
C VAL A 30 0.04 4.83 9.69
N THR A 31 -0.48 6.06 9.68
CA THR A 31 -1.33 6.54 8.59
C THR A 31 -0.48 7.23 7.53
N ALA A 32 -0.56 6.73 6.30
CA ALA A 32 0.11 7.26 5.13
C ALA A 32 -0.87 7.97 4.18
N HIS A 33 -0.39 9.03 3.54
CA HIS A 33 -1.10 9.64 2.42
C HIS A 33 -1.05 8.70 1.21
N CYS A 34 -2.20 8.37 0.63
CA CYS A 34 -2.30 7.68 -0.64
C CYS A 34 -2.44 8.72 -1.76
N PRO A 35 -1.40 8.97 -2.59
CA PRO A 35 -1.43 9.97 -3.66
C PRO A 35 -2.17 9.45 -4.90
N ASN A 36 -3.31 8.79 -4.70
CA ASN A 36 -4.16 8.26 -5.76
C ASN A 36 -5.60 8.73 -5.53
N THR A 37 -6.17 9.46 -6.49
CA THR A 37 -7.56 9.97 -6.44
C THR A 37 -8.60 8.94 -6.90
N GLY A 38 -8.16 7.88 -7.58
CA GLY A 38 -8.99 6.80 -8.09
C GLY A 38 -9.33 5.72 -7.05
N SER A 39 -10.19 4.78 -7.42
CA SER A 39 -10.73 3.76 -6.50
C SER A 39 -9.67 2.76 -6.00
N MET A 40 -8.60 2.53 -6.75
CA MET A 40 -7.65 1.41 -6.55
C MET A 40 -8.34 0.05 -6.38
N SER A 41 -9.47 -0.16 -7.03
CA SER A 41 -10.14 -1.46 -7.06
C SER A 41 -9.17 -2.51 -7.60
N GLY A 42 -8.87 -3.54 -6.81
CA GLY A 42 -7.93 -4.61 -7.17
C GLY A 42 -6.44 -4.23 -7.10
N CYS A 43 -6.08 -3.02 -6.67
CA CYS A 43 -4.67 -2.62 -6.51
C CYS A 43 -4.18 -2.67 -5.06
N TRP A 44 -5.03 -3.11 -4.13
CA TRP A 44 -4.67 -3.36 -2.74
C TRP A 44 -5.62 -4.38 -2.11
N GLU A 45 -5.14 -5.08 -1.09
CA GLU A 45 -5.94 -5.92 -0.20
C GLU A 45 -5.37 -5.82 1.22
N PRO A 46 -6.19 -5.97 2.28
CA PRO A 46 -5.68 -6.02 3.65
C PRO A 46 -4.59 -7.09 3.82
N GLY A 47 -3.48 -6.72 4.45
CA GLY A 47 -2.30 -7.56 4.64
C GLY A 47 -1.31 -7.56 3.46
N ALA A 48 -1.63 -6.93 2.34
CA ALA A 48 -0.72 -6.86 1.20
C ALA A 48 0.59 -6.12 1.57
N PRO A 49 1.76 -6.56 1.07
CA PRO A 49 3.00 -5.82 1.23
C PRO A 49 2.87 -4.40 0.68
N ALA A 50 3.32 -3.43 1.45
CA ALA A 50 3.29 -2.03 1.09
C ALA A 50 4.67 -1.39 1.30
N GLU A 51 5.00 -0.43 0.44
CA GLU A 51 6.19 0.41 0.58
C GLU A 51 5.74 1.87 0.79
N ILE A 52 6.21 2.48 1.86
CA ILE A 52 5.92 3.87 2.22
C ILE A 52 7.19 4.72 2.28
N SER A 53 7.08 6.00 1.98
CA SER A 53 8.17 6.97 2.14
C SER A 53 7.90 7.92 3.30
N ALA A 54 8.94 8.30 4.04
CA ALA A 54 8.87 9.39 5.01
C ALA A 54 9.08 10.74 4.33
N SER A 55 8.42 11.79 4.82
CA SER A 55 8.71 13.17 4.44
C SER A 55 9.13 13.99 5.65
N ASP A 56 10.22 14.74 5.48
CA ASP A 56 10.72 15.68 6.49
C ASP A 56 10.12 17.09 6.36
N ASN A 57 9.12 17.29 5.50
CA ASN A 57 8.48 18.59 5.34
C ASN A 57 7.52 18.85 6.52
N PRO A 58 7.83 19.82 7.41
CA PRO A 58 7.03 20.08 8.60
C PRO A 58 5.62 20.62 8.28
N LYS A 59 5.37 21.07 7.04
CA LYS A 59 4.05 21.54 6.61
C LYS A 59 3.10 20.40 6.25
N ARG A 60 3.59 19.16 6.10
CA ARG A 60 2.71 18.03 5.79
C ARG A 60 1.95 17.58 7.04
N LYS A 61 0.65 17.37 6.87
CA LYS A 61 -0.21 16.79 7.91
C LYS A 61 0.13 15.32 8.21
N LEU A 62 0.55 14.56 7.19
CA LEU A 62 0.97 13.17 7.32
C LEU A 62 2.45 13.03 6.98
N LYS A 63 3.19 12.34 7.84
CA LYS A 63 4.62 12.07 7.67
C LYS A 63 4.90 11.06 6.55
N TRP A 64 3.96 10.14 6.31
CA TRP A 64 4.16 9.01 5.42
C TRP A 64 3.37 9.16 4.11
N THR A 65 3.92 8.66 3.02
CA THR A 65 3.24 8.52 1.72
C THR A 65 3.26 7.05 1.31
N LEU A 66 2.13 6.50 0.89
CA LEU A 66 2.04 5.18 0.29
C LEU A 66 2.56 5.26 -1.15
N GLU A 67 3.67 4.60 -1.42
CA GLU A 67 4.33 4.63 -2.72
C GLU A 67 3.93 3.41 -3.56
N ARG A 68 3.84 2.23 -2.93
CA ARG A 68 3.51 0.97 -3.62
C ARG A 68 2.72 0.02 -2.73
N VAL A 69 1.86 -0.77 -3.37
CA VAL A 69 1.25 -1.97 -2.79
C VAL A 69 1.51 -3.12 -3.76
N GLU A 70 1.99 -4.23 -3.25
CA GLU A 70 2.21 -5.44 -4.02
C GLU A 70 0.93 -6.29 -4.01
N ILE A 71 0.40 -6.58 -5.19
CA ILE A 71 -0.73 -7.50 -5.35
C ILE A 71 -0.22 -8.77 -5.99
N ARG A 72 -0.54 -9.91 -5.37
CA ARG A 72 -0.33 -11.21 -6.02
C ARG A 72 -1.40 -11.39 -7.08
N LEU A 73 -0.98 -11.43 -8.35
CA LEU A 73 -1.81 -12.01 -9.39
C LEU A 73 -1.91 -13.50 -9.12
N VAL A 74 -3.08 -13.95 -8.66
CA VAL A 74 -3.39 -15.38 -8.71
C VAL A 74 -3.76 -15.67 -10.16
N GLU A 75 -2.86 -16.30 -10.92
CA GLU A 75 -3.24 -16.89 -12.20
C GLU A 75 -4.25 -18.00 -11.90
N LEU A 76 -5.52 -17.71 -12.16
CA LEU A 76 -6.56 -18.73 -12.29
C LEU A 76 -6.24 -19.55 -13.55
N TYR A 77 -5.25 -20.44 -13.46
CA TYR A 77 -5.18 -21.58 -14.37
C TYR A 77 -6.42 -22.43 -14.09
N ARG A 78 -7.47 -22.18 -14.87
CA ARG A 78 -8.58 -23.12 -15.02
C ARG A 78 -7.99 -24.44 -15.47
N LEU A 79 -7.87 -25.37 -14.53
CA LEU A 79 -7.83 -26.79 -14.79
C LEU A 79 -9.13 -27.16 -15.52
N ASN A 80 -9.14 -27.04 -16.85
CA ASN A 80 -10.06 -27.81 -17.67
C ASN A 80 -9.29 -29.03 -18.17
N THR A 81 -9.03 -29.94 -17.23
CA THR A 81 -9.00 -31.36 -17.52
C THR A 81 -10.35 -31.74 -18.12
N THR A 82 -10.39 -32.01 -19.41
CA THR A 82 -11.36 -32.94 -19.97
C THR A 82 -10.57 -33.80 -20.96
N GLY A 83 -10.47 -35.09 -20.64
CA GLY A 83 -10.07 -36.12 -21.61
C GLY A 83 -11.20 -36.44 -22.57
#